data_AF-A0A8E0VNJ2-F1
#
_entry.id   AF-A0A8E0VNJ2-F1
#
_cell.length_a   1.000
_cell.length_b   1.000
_cell.length_c   1.000
_cell.angle_alpha   90.00
_cell.angle_beta   90.00
_cell.angle_gamma   90.00
#
_symmetry.space_group_name_H-M   'P 1'
#
loop_
_entity.id
_entity.type
_entity.pdbx_description
1 polymer ?
#
loop_
_entity_poly.entity_id
_entity_poly.type
_entity_poly.pdbx_seq_one_letter_code
_entity_poly.pdbx_strand_id
1 'polypeptide(L)'
;MLHSAKAAFTLLRVQLTRSCLSTRFGFGSSLPNISGRFKSAATVIKTIDSQNSIGKWLIGLSGMTFGAVVLGGVTRLTESGLSMVDWHPFKETPPFTEEQWILEFEKYKQFPEYSFFISQHGEMTLSRFKFIWYMEYIHRMWGRAIGAAFIAPATYFWFKGYFTSGMKPRVLIYGSLIGFQGLLGWLMVRSGLREPRRPAGLGKDEEYVGVPRVDHYWLCGHFCSALLLYTLFLWGSLNHLVQHPPVSLFLFYITWILYLRVVD
;
A
#
# COMPACT_ATOMS: atom_id res chain seq x y z
N MET A 1 8.90 -0.70 37.53
CA MET A 1 7.84 0.27 37.12
C MET A 1 6.84 -0.29 36.10
N LEU A 2 7.22 -1.06 35.08
CA LEU A 2 6.25 -1.67 34.13
C LEU A 2 5.35 -2.79 34.71
N HIS A 3 5.79 -3.52 35.73
CA HIS A 3 5.00 -4.61 36.33
C HIS A 3 3.82 -4.10 37.19
N SER A 4 3.96 -2.94 37.85
CA SER A 4 2.88 -2.36 38.69
C SER A 4 1.74 -1.76 37.87
N ALA A 5 2.01 -1.28 36.65
CA ALA A 5 0.99 -0.71 35.76
C ALA A 5 0.02 -1.78 35.23
N LYS A 6 0.50 -2.99 34.92
CA LYS A 6 -0.34 -4.13 34.50
C LYS A 6 -1.25 -4.63 35.63
N ALA A 7 -0.75 -4.60 36.87
CA ALA A 7 -1.54 -4.98 38.06
C ALA A 7 -2.66 -3.97 38.35
N ALA A 8 -2.37 -2.66 38.25
CA ALA A 8 -3.37 -1.61 38.42
C ALA A 8 -4.47 -1.66 37.34
N PHE A 9 -4.10 -1.94 36.09
CA PHE A 9 -5.08 -2.06 34.99
C PHE A 9 -5.97 -3.30 35.13
N THR A 10 -5.44 -4.39 35.68
CA THR A 10 -6.19 -5.63 35.96
C THR A 10 -7.17 -5.43 37.13
N LEU A 11 -6.75 -4.71 38.18
CA LEU A 11 -7.61 -4.38 39.32
C LEU A 11 -8.75 -3.41 38.94
N LEU A 12 -8.48 -2.44 38.06
CA LEU A 12 -9.50 -1.52 37.53
C LEU A 12 -10.57 -2.27 36.71
N ARG A 13 -10.16 -3.31 35.97
CA ARG A 13 -11.09 -4.16 35.19
C ARG A 13 -12.00 -5.00 36.09
N VAL A 14 -11.50 -5.43 37.26
CA VAL A 14 -12.25 -6.18 38.28
C VAL A 14 -13.18 -5.28 39.11
N GLN A 15 -12.78 -4.04 39.42
CA GLN A 15 -13.63 -3.09 40.14
C GLN A 15 -14.77 -2.55 39.27
N LEU A 16 -14.55 -2.31 37.97
CA LEU A 16 -15.62 -1.90 37.04
C LEU A 16 -16.63 -3.02 36.77
N THR A 17 -16.24 -4.29 36.89
CA THR A 17 -17.18 -5.42 36.83
C THR A 17 -17.97 -5.58 38.12
N ARG A 18 -17.42 -5.19 39.28
CA ARG A 18 -18.12 -5.26 40.58
C ARG A 18 -19.06 -4.07 40.83
N SER A 19 -18.73 -2.86 40.36
CA SER A 19 -19.62 -1.69 40.52
C SER A 19 -20.90 -1.78 39.67
N CYS A 20 -20.98 -2.69 38.69
CA CYS A 20 -22.22 -2.98 37.97
C CYS A 20 -23.11 -4.00 38.70
N LEU A 21 -22.61 -4.66 39.75
CA LEU A 21 -23.35 -5.68 40.52
C LEU A 21 -23.94 -5.17 41.84
N SER A 22 -23.68 -3.94 42.23
CA SER A 22 -24.25 -3.33 43.44
C SER A 22 -25.28 -2.25 43.08
N THR A 23 -26.28 -2.60 42.28
CA THR A 23 -27.53 -1.84 42.25
C THR A 23 -28.46 -2.47 43.27
N ARG A 24 -28.72 -1.75 44.36
CA ARG A 24 -29.74 -2.05 45.37
C ARG A 24 -31.02 -2.52 44.67
N PHE A 25 -31.45 -3.74 44.94
CA PHE A 25 -32.74 -4.28 44.53
C PHE A 25 -33.86 -3.44 45.18
N GLY A 26 -34.29 -2.38 44.50
CA GLY A 26 -35.63 -1.86 44.65
C GLY A 26 -36.57 -2.79 43.89
N PHE A 27 -37.49 -3.44 44.60
CA PHE A 27 -38.47 -4.36 44.05
C PHE A 27 -39.51 -3.57 43.23
N GLY A 28 -39.13 -3.19 42.01
CA GLY A 28 -40.01 -2.67 40.98
C GLY A 28 -40.05 -3.66 39.83
N SER A 29 -41.22 -4.24 39.58
CA SER A 29 -41.49 -5.35 38.67
C SER A 29 -41.39 -4.96 37.18
N SER A 30 -40.18 -4.63 36.71
CA SER A 30 -39.88 -4.54 35.29
C SER A 30 -38.68 -5.43 35.02
N LEU A 31 -38.90 -6.66 34.52
CA LEU A 31 -37.80 -7.49 34.03
C LEU A 31 -37.05 -6.68 32.98
N PRO A 32 -35.74 -6.39 33.15
CA PRO A 32 -34.99 -5.67 32.14
C PRO A 32 -35.08 -6.43 30.82
N ASN A 33 -35.25 -5.71 29.70
CA ASN A 33 -35.41 -6.32 28.38
C ASN A 33 -34.09 -6.98 27.94
N ILE A 34 -33.88 -8.21 28.40
CA ILE A 34 -32.71 -9.05 28.15
C ILE A 34 -32.51 -9.28 26.64
N SER A 35 -33.60 -9.38 25.87
CA SER A 35 -33.54 -9.57 24.41
C SER A 35 -32.90 -8.39 23.66
N GLY A 36 -33.16 -7.15 24.11
CA GLY A 36 -32.55 -5.95 23.53
C GLY A 36 -31.06 -5.85 23.82
N ARG A 37 -30.62 -6.30 25.00
CA ARG A 37 -29.21 -6.30 25.42
C ARG A 37 -28.36 -7.28 24.59
N PHE A 38 -28.89 -8.46 24.28
CA PHE A 38 -28.23 -9.43 23.40
C PHE A 38 -28.14 -8.96 21.94
N LYS A 39 -29.18 -8.32 21.39
CA LYS A 39 -29.13 -7.73 20.05
C LYS A 39 -28.11 -6.59 19.96
N SER A 40 -28.00 -5.77 21.01
CA SER A 40 -27.00 -4.71 21.10
C SER A 40 -25.58 -5.28 21.17
N ALA A 41 -25.32 -6.27 22.02
CA ALA A 41 -24.02 -6.93 22.12
C ALA A 41 -23.60 -7.61 20.81
N ALA A 42 -24.51 -8.34 20.13
CA ALA A 42 -24.23 -8.96 18.85
C ALA A 42 -23.90 -7.93 17.75
N THR A 43 -24.60 -6.79 17.75
CA THR A 43 -24.34 -5.69 16.81
C THR A 43 -22.97 -5.05 17.04
N VAL A 44 -22.60 -4.85 18.32
CA VAL A 44 -21.29 -4.34 18.71
C VAL A 44 -20.17 -5.32 18.29
N ILE A 45 -20.33 -6.61 18.56
CA ILE A 45 -19.35 -7.64 18.17
C ILE A 45 -19.17 -7.69 16.66
N LYS A 46 -20.27 -7.70 15.89
CA LYS A 46 -20.23 -7.68 14.42
C LYS A 46 -19.52 -6.43 13.88
N THR A 47 -19.73 -5.28 14.52
CA THR A 47 -19.06 -4.03 14.15
C THR A 47 -17.56 -4.12 14.40
N ILE A 48 -17.14 -4.59 15.58
CA ILE A 48 -15.72 -4.76 15.92
C ILE A 48 -15.03 -5.73 14.93
N ASP A 49 -15.69 -6.86 14.61
CA ASP A 49 -15.15 -7.83 13.67
C ASP A 49 -15.01 -7.27 12.24
N SER A 50 -16.00 -6.49 11.78
CA SER A 50 -15.91 -5.78 10.50
C SER A 50 -14.78 -4.75 10.47
N GLN A 51 -14.56 -4.00 11.57
CA GLN A 51 -13.47 -3.02 11.63
C GLN A 51 -12.10 -3.71 11.63
N ASN A 52 -11.95 -4.81 12.39
CA ASN A 52 -10.73 -5.60 12.38
C ASN A 52 -10.44 -6.21 10.99
N SER A 53 -11.47 -6.65 10.28
CA SER A 53 -11.35 -7.17 8.91
C SER A 53 -10.86 -6.09 7.93
N ILE A 54 -11.40 -4.87 8.02
CA ILE A 54 -10.94 -3.72 7.24
C ILE A 54 -9.47 -3.39 7.58
N GLY A 55 -9.13 -3.38 8.87
CA GLY A 55 -7.74 -3.15 9.31
C GLY A 55 -6.76 -4.17 8.75
N LYS A 56 -7.08 -5.46 8.83
CA LYS A 56 -6.26 -6.55 8.26
C LYS A 56 -6.11 -6.45 6.74
N TRP A 57 -7.16 -6.02 6.05
CA TRP A 57 -7.10 -5.76 4.61
C TRP A 57 -6.15 -4.60 4.28
N LEU A 58 -6.25 -3.48 5.01
CA LEU A 58 -5.39 -2.31 4.81
C LEU A 58 -3.92 -2.58 5.15
N ILE A 59 -3.62 -3.36 6.20
CA ILE A 59 -2.22 -3.74 6.49
C ILE A 59 -1.64 -4.64 5.41
N GLY A 60 -2.46 -5.55 4.86
CA GLY A 60 -2.08 -6.38 3.72
C GLY A 60 -1.71 -5.52 2.51
N LEU A 61 -2.56 -4.56 2.15
CA LEU A 61 -2.29 -3.61 1.08
C LEU A 61 -1.05 -2.76 1.35
N SER A 62 -0.86 -2.29 2.58
CA SER A 62 0.34 -1.56 2.99
C SER A 62 1.60 -2.40 2.76
N GLY A 63 1.61 -3.66 3.20
CA GLY A 63 2.71 -4.60 2.97
C GLY A 63 2.98 -4.86 1.49
N MET A 64 1.92 -5.03 0.68
CA MET A 64 2.07 -5.21 -0.76
C MET A 64 2.66 -3.96 -1.43
N THR A 65 2.20 -2.75 -1.07
CA THR A 65 2.74 -1.48 -1.59
C THR A 65 4.20 -1.31 -1.20
N PHE A 66 4.59 -1.64 0.03
CA PHE A 66 5.99 -1.63 0.44
C PHE A 66 6.82 -2.60 -0.42
N GLY A 67 6.33 -3.83 -0.62
CA GLY A 67 6.96 -4.80 -1.52
C GLY A 67 7.10 -4.29 -2.95
N ALA A 68 6.11 -3.56 -3.46
CA ALA A 68 6.17 -2.92 -4.78
C ALA A 68 7.28 -1.87 -4.87
N VAL A 69 7.45 -1.05 -3.83
CA VAL A 69 8.52 -0.04 -3.76
C VAL A 69 9.89 -0.71 -3.78
N VAL A 70 10.09 -1.76 -2.99
CA VAL A 70 11.35 -2.53 -2.99
C VAL A 70 11.60 -3.15 -4.36
N LEU A 71 10.62 -3.84 -4.92
CA LEU A 71 10.72 -4.49 -6.23
C LEU A 71 10.99 -3.49 -7.36
N GLY A 72 10.35 -2.32 -7.32
CA GLY A 72 10.61 -1.22 -8.26
C GLY A 72 12.03 -0.67 -8.11
N GLY A 73 12.53 -0.55 -6.88
CA GLY A 73 13.92 -0.22 -6.60
C GLY A 73 14.90 -1.22 -7.20
N VAL A 74 14.65 -2.53 -7.02
CA VAL A 74 15.48 -3.58 -7.66
C VAL A 74 15.40 -3.48 -9.18
N THR A 75 14.20 -3.34 -9.76
CA THR A 75 13.98 -3.20 -11.22
C THR A 75 14.78 -2.02 -11.79
N ARG A 76 14.87 -0.92 -11.05
CA ARG A 76 15.69 0.24 -11.44
C ARG A 76 17.19 -0.04 -11.34
N LEU A 77 17.64 -0.70 -10.27
CA LEU A 77 19.05 -1.04 -10.03
C LEU A 77 19.57 -2.10 -11.01
N THR A 78 18.70 -2.99 -11.48
CA THR A 78 19.03 -4.00 -12.50
C THR A 78 18.87 -3.47 -13.92
N GLU A 79 18.52 -2.19 -14.10
CA GLU A 79 18.29 -1.54 -15.39
C GLU A 79 17.28 -2.31 -16.25
N SER A 80 16.21 -2.78 -15.62
CA SER A 80 15.15 -3.55 -16.27
C SER A 80 13.89 -2.74 -16.55
N GLY A 81 13.88 -1.44 -16.23
CA GLY A 81 12.66 -0.63 -16.28
C GLY A 81 12.12 -0.31 -17.68
N LEU A 82 12.87 -0.60 -18.75
CA LEU A 82 12.48 -0.40 -20.14
C LEU A 82 12.61 -1.68 -20.99
N SER A 83 12.74 -2.83 -20.33
CA SER A 83 12.89 -4.15 -20.97
C SER A 83 11.60 -4.66 -21.64
N MET A 84 10.44 -4.14 -21.24
CA MET A 84 9.12 -4.51 -21.73
C MET A 84 8.35 -3.28 -22.25
N VAL A 85 8.29 -3.16 -23.58
CA VAL A 85 7.75 -1.97 -24.26
C VAL A 85 6.27 -2.11 -24.63
N ASP A 86 5.81 -3.33 -24.87
CA ASP A 86 4.44 -3.64 -25.23
C ASP A 86 3.52 -3.58 -23.99
N TRP A 87 2.89 -2.42 -23.76
CA TRP A 87 1.93 -2.26 -22.67
C TRP A 87 0.55 -2.83 -23.06
N HIS A 88 0.14 -3.91 -22.40
CA HIS A 88 -1.20 -4.48 -22.56
C HIS A 88 -1.91 -4.52 -21.19
N PRO A 89 -3.01 -3.78 -21.00
CA PRO A 89 -3.67 -3.70 -19.69
C PRO A 89 -4.22 -5.05 -19.19
N PHE A 90 -4.51 -5.98 -20.10
CA PHE A 90 -5.17 -7.25 -19.79
C PHE A 90 -4.47 -8.51 -20.34
N LYS A 91 -3.44 -8.38 -21.19
CA LYS A 91 -2.79 -9.50 -21.90
C LYS A 91 -1.27 -9.41 -21.88
N GLU A 92 -0.68 -9.47 -20.70
CA GLU A 92 0.77 -9.70 -20.56
C GLU A 92 0.95 -11.12 -20.04
N THR A 93 1.14 -12.07 -20.94
CA THR A 93 1.61 -13.42 -20.61
C THR A 93 3.06 -13.54 -21.02
N PRO A 94 3.94 -14.12 -20.19
CA PRO A 94 5.33 -14.32 -20.57
C PRO A 94 5.45 -15.20 -21.81
N PRO A 95 6.45 -14.96 -22.67
CA PRO A 95 6.76 -15.87 -23.76
C PRO A 95 6.99 -17.29 -23.24
N PHE A 96 6.34 -18.28 -23.85
CA PHE A 96 6.41 -19.68 -23.43
C PHE A 96 7.34 -20.53 -24.32
N THR A 97 7.56 -20.11 -25.57
CA THR A 97 8.46 -20.80 -26.51
C THR A 97 9.73 -19.99 -26.75
N GLU A 98 10.81 -20.68 -27.15
CA GLU A 98 12.08 -20.03 -27.46
C GLU A 98 11.96 -19.05 -28.63
N GLU A 99 11.16 -19.40 -29.64
CA GLU A 99 10.86 -18.52 -30.79
C GLU A 99 10.21 -17.20 -30.34
N GLN A 100 9.26 -17.25 -29.40
CA GLN A 100 8.63 -16.04 -28.86
C GLN A 100 9.63 -15.19 -28.08
N TRP A 101 10.55 -15.81 -27.33
CA TRP A 101 11.63 -15.11 -26.64
C TRP A 101 12.59 -14.42 -27.60
N ILE A 102 12.93 -15.07 -28.71
CA ILE A 102 13.77 -14.48 -29.75
C ILE A 102 13.06 -13.28 -30.37
N LEU A 103 11.77 -13.39 -30.72
CA LEU A 103 11.00 -12.27 -31.28
C LEU A 103 10.94 -11.08 -30.32
N GLU A 104 10.71 -11.31 -29.03
CA GLU A 104 10.69 -10.24 -28.03
C GLU A 104 12.07 -9.61 -27.83
N PHE A 105 13.13 -10.42 -27.90
CA PHE A 105 14.50 -9.90 -27.85
C PHE A 105 14.85 -9.07 -29.09
N GLU A 106 14.42 -9.48 -30.29
CA GLU A 106 14.58 -8.70 -31.51
C GLU A 106 13.87 -7.35 -31.45
N LYS A 107 12.68 -7.28 -30.82
CA LYS A 107 12.05 -5.99 -30.53
C LYS A 107 12.89 -5.17 -29.55
N TYR A 108 13.38 -5.78 -28.47
CA TYR A 108 14.20 -5.10 -27.47
C TYR A 108 15.45 -4.46 -28.08
N LYS A 109 16.08 -5.12 -29.06
CA LYS A 109 17.25 -4.60 -29.81
C LYS A 109 16.99 -3.29 -30.55
N GLN A 110 15.73 -2.95 -30.84
CA GLN A 110 15.36 -1.71 -31.52
C GLN A 110 15.37 -0.49 -30.58
N PHE A 111 15.45 -0.70 -29.27
CA PHE A 111 15.40 0.37 -28.28
C PHE A 111 16.79 0.87 -27.88
N PRO A 112 16.90 2.16 -27.50
CA PRO A 112 18.18 2.78 -27.14
C PRO A 112 18.83 2.12 -25.90
N GLU A 113 18.06 1.45 -25.04
CA GLU A 113 18.59 0.72 -23.87
C GLU A 113 19.50 -0.44 -24.28
N TYR A 114 19.15 -1.16 -25.35
CA TYR A 114 20.01 -2.22 -25.88
C TYR A 114 21.32 -1.63 -26.42
N SER A 115 21.25 -0.59 -27.26
CA SER A 115 22.45 0.07 -27.80
C SER A 115 23.37 0.62 -26.70
N PHE A 116 22.79 1.21 -25.66
CA PHE A 116 23.54 1.70 -24.50
C PHE A 116 24.22 0.54 -23.76
N PHE A 117 23.51 -0.56 -23.48
CA PHE A 117 24.09 -1.71 -22.82
C PHE A 117 25.27 -2.29 -23.60
N ILE A 118 25.11 -2.46 -24.93
CA ILE A 118 26.16 -2.96 -25.82
C ILE A 118 27.38 -2.05 -25.81
N SER A 119 27.20 -0.72 -25.74
CA SER A 119 28.33 0.23 -25.64
C SER A 119 29.17 0.06 -24.37
N GLN A 120 28.58 -0.47 -23.29
CA GLN A 120 29.23 -0.65 -21.99
C GLN A 120 29.75 -2.08 -21.78
N HIS A 121 29.06 -3.08 -22.34
CA HIS A 121 29.26 -4.50 -22.00
C HIS A 121 29.55 -5.41 -23.21
N GLY A 122 29.49 -4.88 -24.44
CA GLY A 122 29.85 -5.58 -25.67
C GLY A 122 28.74 -6.47 -26.26
N GLU A 123 28.22 -7.43 -25.49
CA GLU A 123 27.15 -8.32 -25.96
C GLU A 123 26.11 -8.61 -24.89
N MET A 124 24.87 -8.88 -25.30
CA MET A 124 23.80 -9.29 -24.41
C MET A 124 23.31 -10.68 -24.77
N THR A 125 23.37 -11.61 -23.81
CA THR A 125 22.83 -12.95 -23.95
C THR A 125 21.31 -12.96 -23.78
N LEU A 126 20.64 -13.92 -24.42
CA LEU A 126 19.19 -14.10 -24.27
C LEU A 126 18.79 -14.38 -22.80
N SER A 127 19.64 -15.08 -22.03
CA SER A 127 19.38 -15.33 -20.60
C SER A 127 19.38 -14.05 -19.77
N ARG A 128 20.28 -13.10 -20.07
CA ARG A 128 20.29 -11.78 -19.45
C ARG A 128 19.02 -10.99 -19.81
N PHE A 129 18.61 -11.03 -21.07
CA PHE A 129 17.36 -10.41 -21.52
C PHE A 129 16.14 -10.99 -20.78
N LYS A 130 16.03 -12.32 -20.69
CA LYS A 130 14.96 -12.99 -19.92
C LYS A 130 14.93 -12.51 -18.46
N PHE A 131 16.09 -12.36 -17.81
CA PHE A 131 16.17 -11.87 -16.43
C PHE A 131 15.61 -10.45 -16.29
N ILE A 132 16.06 -9.49 -17.10
CA ILE A 132 15.56 -8.11 -17.02
C ILE A 132 14.06 -8.05 -17.34
N TRP A 133 13.61 -8.79 -18.36
CA TRP A 133 12.20 -8.87 -18.73
C TRP A 133 11.33 -9.39 -17.58
N TYR A 134 11.77 -10.44 -16.88
CA TYR A 134 11.02 -10.99 -15.74
C TYR A 134 10.95 -10.02 -14.56
N MET A 135 12.00 -9.28 -14.28
CA MET A 135 11.99 -8.28 -13.21
C MET A 135 10.90 -7.23 -13.45
N GLU A 136 10.84 -6.70 -14.67
CA GLU A 136 9.82 -5.72 -15.04
C GLU A 136 8.41 -6.33 -15.04
N TYR A 137 8.26 -7.53 -15.62
CA TYR A 137 7.00 -8.26 -15.65
C TYR A 137 6.45 -8.49 -14.23
N ILE A 138 7.27 -9.00 -13.30
CA ILE A 138 6.86 -9.24 -11.92
C ILE A 138 6.47 -7.91 -11.26
N HIS A 139 7.22 -6.83 -11.49
CA HIS A 139 6.86 -5.51 -10.96
C HIS A 139 5.49 -5.03 -11.46
N ARG A 140 5.22 -5.15 -12.77
CA ARG A 140 3.93 -4.79 -13.37
C ARG A 140 2.79 -5.69 -12.89
N MET A 141 3.01 -7.01 -12.80
CA MET A 141 2.02 -7.94 -12.25
C MET A 141 1.71 -7.64 -10.78
N TRP A 142 2.73 -7.29 -10.00
CA TRP A 142 2.56 -6.94 -8.59
C TRP A 142 1.70 -5.69 -8.41
N GLY A 143 1.92 -4.66 -9.24
CA GLY A 143 1.04 -3.48 -9.29
C GLY A 143 -0.42 -3.83 -9.59
N ARG A 144 -0.66 -4.71 -10.57
CA ARG A 144 -2.01 -5.21 -10.88
C ARG A 144 -2.61 -6.02 -9.74
N ALA A 145 -1.81 -6.85 -9.07
CA ALA A 145 -2.24 -7.63 -7.91
C ALA A 145 -2.68 -6.73 -6.75
N ILE A 146 -1.98 -5.61 -6.50
CA ILE A 146 -2.41 -4.59 -5.52
C ILE A 146 -3.78 -4.02 -5.90
N GLY A 147 -3.96 -3.65 -7.18
CA GLY A 147 -5.25 -3.15 -7.68
C GLY A 147 -6.39 -4.15 -7.46
N ALA A 148 -6.17 -5.43 -7.77
CA ALA A 148 -7.16 -6.49 -7.54
C ALA A 148 -7.42 -6.73 -6.04
N ALA A 149 -6.37 -6.81 -5.23
CA ALA A 149 -6.43 -6.95 -3.78
C ALA A 149 -7.09 -5.75 -3.08
N PHE A 150 -7.13 -4.60 -3.74
CA PHE A 150 -7.89 -3.44 -3.30
C PHE A 150 -9.36 -3.53 -3.74
N ILE A 151 -9.62 -3.67 -5.05
CA ILE A 151 -10.98 -3.58 -5.62
C ILE A 151 -11.88 -4.71 -5.09
N ALA A 152 -11.39 -5.95 -5.01
CA ALA A 152 -12.24 -7.09 -4.64
C ALA A 152 -12.74 -6.99 -3.17
N PRO A 153 -11.90 -6.75 -2.16
CA PRO A 153 -12.40 -6.53 -0.80
C PRO A 153 -13.13 -5.20 -0.64
N ALA A 154 -12.70 -4.13 -1.32
CA ALA A 154 -13.38 -2.84 -1.24
C ALA A 154 -14.83 -2.93 -1.72
N THR A 155 -15.08 -3.57 -2.86
CA THR A 155 -16.44 -3.79 -3.37
C THR A 155 -17.27 -4.65 -2.42
N TYR A 156 -16.69 -5.76 -1.91
CA TYR A 156 -17.35 -6.60 -0.91
C TYR A 156 -17.76 -5.83 0.35
N PHE A 157 -16.85 -5.05 0.94
CA PHE A 157 -17.13 -4.25 2.14
C PHE A 157 -18.14 -3.14 1.87
N TRP A 158 -18.16 -2.59 0.66
CA TRP A 158 -19.14 -1.58 0.25
C TRP A 158 -20.55 -2.17 0.19
N PHE A 159 -20.73 -3.32 -0.47
CA PHE A 159 -22.03 -4.00 -0.55
C PHE A 159 -22.52 -4.51 0.82
N LYS A 160 -21.60 -4.92 1.70
CA LYS A 160 -21.94 -5.33 3.07
C LYS A 160 -22.20 -4.15 4.02
N GLY A 161 -21.95 -2.92 3.59
CA GLY A 161 -22.14 -1.73 4.41
C GLY A 161 -21.16 -1.63 5.59
N TYR A 162 -19.97 -2.22 5.47
CA TYR A 162 -18.96 -2.22 6.53
C TYR A 162 -18.25 -0.86 6.65
N PHE A 163 -18.32 -0.02 5.61
CA PHE A 163 -17.73 1.32 5.62
C PHE A 163 -18.59 2.34 6.36
N THR A 164 -17.99 2.99 7.35
CA THR A 164 -18.55 4.19 7.99
C THR A 164 -18.59 5.36 7.00
N SER A 165 -19.38 6.39 7.30
CA SER A 165 -19.50 7.60 6.46
C SER A 165 -18.15 8.26 6.18
N GLY A 166 -17.25 8.28 7.16
CA GLY A 166 -15.89 8.80 7.00
C GLY A 166 -14.94 7.88 6.23
N MET A 167 -15.21 6.57 6.16
CA MET A 167 -14.35 5.61 5.46
C MET A 167 -14.60 5.59 3.95
N LYS A 168 -15.85 5.78 3.51
CA LYS A 168 -16.22 5.84 2.08
C LYS A 168 -15.35 6.81 1.26
N PRO A 169 -15.21 8.10 1.63
CA PRO A 169 -14.35 9.02 0.87
C PRO A 169 -12.87 8.61 0.92
N ARG A 170 -12.38 8.01 2.03
CA ARG A 170 -10.99 7.52 2.12
C ARG A 170 -10.73 6.39 1.15
N VAL A 171 -11.65 5.43 1.04
CA VAL A 171 -11.55 4.32 0.08
C VAL A 171 -11.54 4.85 -1.35
N LEU A 172 -12.36 5.85 -1.68
CA LEU A 172 -12.30 6.49 -3.00
C LEU A 172 -10.94 7.16 -3.25
N ILE A 173 -10.39 7.88 -2.27
CA ILE A 173 -9.05 8.48 -2.38
C ILE A 173 -7.99 7.41 -2.62
N TYR A 174 -8.04 6.29 -1.88
CA TYR A 174 -7.10 5.18 -2.08
C TYR A 174 -7.20 4.58 -3.48
N GLY A 175 -8.42 4.34 -3.97
CA GLY A 175 -8.65 3.84 -5.32
C GLY A 175 -8.12 4.80 -6.40
N SER A 176 -8.38 6.09 -6.25
CA SER A 176 -7.85 7.12 -7.15
C SER A 176 -6.32 7.18 -7.13
N LEU A 177 -5.69 7.05 -5.96
CA LEU A 177 -4.23 7.00 -5.84
C LEU A 177 -3.63 5.74 -6.48
N ILE A 178 -4.29 4.57 -6.37
CA ILE A 178 -3.88 3.35 -7.08
C ILE A 178 -3.97 3.54 -8.60
N GLY A 179 -5.06 4.12 -9.10
CA GLY A 179 -5.21 4.42 -10.53
C GLY A 179 -4.14 5.41 -11.01
N PHE A 180 -3.88 6.45 -10.21
CA PHE A 180 -2.84 7.44 -10.48
C PHE A 180 -1.44 6.83 -10.46
N GLN A 181 -1.18 5.85 -9.60
CA GLN A 181 0.06 5.08 -9.58
C GLN A 181 0.31 4.36 -10.92
N GLY A 182 -0.71 3.68 -11.45
CA GLY A 182 -0.63 3.06 -12.77
C GLY A 182 -0.39 4.07 -13.89
N LEU A 183 -1.05 5.23 -13.84
CA LEU A 183 -0.84 6.32 -14.81
C LEU A 183 0.60 6.86 -14.77
N LEU A 184 1.13 7.12 -13.58
CA LEU A 184 2.51 7.58 -13.43
C LEU A 184 3.53 6.54 -13.90
N GLY A 185 3.28 5.25 -13.61
CA GLY A 185 4.13 4.16 -14.10
C GLY A 185 4.16 4.11 -15.63
N TRP A 186 3.00 4.26 -16.28
CA TRP A 186 2.91 4.32 -17.74
C TRP A 186 3.64 5.55 -18.33
N LEU A 187 3.45 6.74 -17.73
CA LEU A 187 4.15 7.96 -18.17
C LEU A 187 5.67 7.83 -18.04
N MET A 188 6.13 7.19 -16.95
CA MET A 188 7.55 6.92 -16.71
C MET A 188 8.14 6.05 -17.83
N VAL A 189 7.53 4.90 -18.14
CA VAL A 189 7.99 4.02 -19.24
C VAL A 189 7.96 4.76 -20.57
N ARG A 190 6.85 5.45 -20.89
CA ARG A 190 6.73 6.23 -22.13
C ARG A 190 7.82 7.29 -22.28
N SER A 191 8.26 7.90 -21.18
CA SER A 191 9.34 8.90 -21.21
C SER A 191 10.71 8.28 -21.53
N GLY A 192 10.98 7.06 -21.05
CA GLY A 192 12.26 6.39 -21.24
C GLY A 192 12.48 5.78 -22.63
N LEU A 193 11.41 5.58 -23.40
CA LEU A 193 11.49 5.05 -24.78
C LEU A 193 11.88 6.12 -25.82
N ARG A 194 12.05 7.38 -25.43
CA ARG A 194 12.46 8.46 -26.33
C ARG A 194 13.98 8.44 -26.53
N GLU A 195 14.42 8.89 -27.69
CA GLU A 195 15.85 9.06 -27.95
C GLU A 195 16.49 10.00 -26.91
N PRO A 196 17.67 9.63 -26.36
CA PRO A 196 18.40 10.47 -25.43
C PRO A 196 18.69 11.85 -26.01
N ARG A 197 18.54 12.91 -25.19
CA ARG A 197 18.86 14.28 -25.60
C ARG A 197 20.35 14.39 -25.96
N ARG A 198 20.65 14.66 -27.23
CA ARG A 198 22.01 14.96 -27.70
C ARG A 198 22.53 16.25 -27.03
N PRO A 199 23.78 16.28 -26.53
CA PRO A 199 24.36 17.49 -25.92
C PRO A 199 24.50 18.64 -26.92
N ALA A 200 24.36 19.87 -26.43
CA ALA A 200 24.53 21.07 -27.25
C ALA A 200 26.01 21.21 -27.65
N GLY A 201 26.28 21.32 -28.95
CA GLY A 201 27.62 21.46 -29.51
C GLY A 201 28.18 20.21 -30.20
N LEU A 202 27.48 19.06 -30.13
CA LEU A 202 27.84 17.87 -30.89
C LEU A 202 27.36 17.99 -32.35
N GLY A 203 28.22 17.71 -33.33
CA GLY A 203 27.85 17.70 -34.75
C GLY A 203 26.71 16.71 -35.02
N LYS A 204 25.89 16.98 -36.05
CA LYS A 204 24.79 16.07 -36.45
C LYS A 204 25.30 14.68 -36.88
N ASP A 205 26.54 14.65 -37.36
CA ASP A 205 27.19 13.49 -37.97
C ASP A 205 28.04 12.70 -36.96
N GLU A 206 28.14 13.17 -35.72
CA GLU A 206 28.83 12.49 -34.64
C GLU A 206 27.91 11.46 -33.98
N GLU A 207 28.41 10.23 -33.85
CA GLU A 207 27.74 9.12 -33.18
C GLU A 207 27.59 9.43 -31.69
N TYR A 208 26.34 9.41 -31.21
CA TYR A 208 26.02 9.68 -29.81
C TYR A 208 25.13 8.58 -29.25
N VAL A 209 25.71 7.75 -28.38
CA VAL A 209 24.96 6.79 -27.56
C VAL A 209 24.66 7.45 -26.22
N GLY A 210 23.54 8.16 -26.14
CA GLY A 210 23.12 8.77 -24.89
C GLY A 210 22.56 7.77 -23.89
N VAL A 211 22.58 8.13 -22.60
CA VAL A 211 22.02 7.26 -21.54
C VAL A 211 20.49 7.31 -21.61
N PRO A 212 19.80 6.20 -21.93
CA PRO A 212 18.34 6.14 -21.92
C PRO A 212 17.88 6.21 -20.47
N ARG A 213 17.07 7.21 -20.15
CA ARG A 213 16.60 7.46 -18.78
C ARG A 213 15.15 7.88 -18.84
N VAL A 214 14.35 7.32 -17.95
CA VAL A 214 13.03 7.85 -17.63
C VAL A 214 13.16 9.25 -17.02
N ASP A 215 12.21 10.14 -17.28
CA ASP A 215 12.27 11.49 -16.70
C ASP A 215 12.21 11.41 -15.17
N HIS A 216 13.16 12.07 -14.51
CA HIS A 216 13.28 12.06 -13.05
C HIS A 216 12.01 12.59 -12.35
N TYR A 217 11.24 13.48 -13.00
CA TYR A 217 9.98 13.99 -12.47
C TYR A 217 8.90 12.90 -12.36
N TRP A 218 8.75 12.04 -13.38
CA TRP A 218 7.78 10.94 -13.34
C TRP A 218 8.21 9.86 -12.35
N LEU A 219 9.51 9.53 -12.34
CA LEU A 219 10.07 8.57 -11.40
C LEU A 219 9.87 9.03 -9.94
N CYS A 220 10.21 10.29 -9.65
CA CYS A 220 10.03 10.88 -8.32
C CYS A 220 8.54 10.93 -7.94
N GLY A 221 7.68 11.40 -8.84
CA GLY A 221 6.25 11.44 -8.62
C GLY A 221 5.66 10.06 -8.33
N HIS A 222 6.10 9.04 -9.07
CA HIS A 222 5.68 7.65 -8.89
C HIS A 222 6.13 7.12 -7.52
N PHE A 223 7.39 7.31 -7.15
CA PHE A 223 7.91 6.89 -5.84
C PHE A 223 7.22 7.61 -4.68
N CYS A 224 7.13 8.94 -4.72
CA CYS A 224 6.52 9.75 -3.66
C CYS A 224 5.04 9.42 -3.45
N SER A 225 4.27 9.23 -4.53
CA SER A 225 2.87 8.84 -4.40
C SER A 225 2.67 7.39 -3.94
N ALA A 226 3.63 6.48 -4.23
CA ALA A 226 3.62 5.13 -3.67
C ALA A 226 3.88 5.15 -2.15
N LEU A 227 4.82 5.97 -1.68
CA LEU A 227 5.06 6.18 -0.25
C LEU A 227 3.87 6.82 0.46
N LEU A 228 3.21 7.78 -0.19
CA LEU A 228 1.97 8.38 0.32
C LEU A 228 0.89 7.31 0.47
N LEU A 229 0.67 6.49 -0.57
CA LEU A 229 -0.32 5.41 -0.54
C LEU A 229 -0.02 4.36 0.54
N TYR A 230 1.25 3.95 0.66
CA TYR A 230 1.73 3.08 1.73
C TYR A 230 1.39 3.64 3.11
N THR A 231 1.70 4.91 3.34
CA THR A 231 1.48 5.60 4.61
C THR A 231 -0.01 5.70 4.92
N LEU A 232 -0.83 6.02 3.92
CA LEU A 232 -2.28 6.10 4.07
C LEU A 232 -2.91 4.74 4.41
N PHE A 233 -2.46 3.65 3.79
CA PHE A 233 -2.92 2.31 4.14
C PHE A 233 -2.46 1.88 5.52
N LEU A 234 -1.20 2.14 5.86
CA LEU A 234 -0.66 1.81 7.18
C LEU A 234 -1.42 2.57 8.27
N TRP A 235 -1.57 3.89 8.11
CA TRP A 235 -2.33 4.74 9.03
C TRP A 235 -3.79 4.30 9.13
N GLY A 236 -4.45 4.03 8.00
CA GLY A 236 -5.81 3.52 7.96
C GLY A 236 -5.94 2.22 8.75
N SER A 237 -5.05 1.27 8.50
CA SER A 237 -4.99 0.00 9.23
C SER A 237 -4.84 0.20 10.73
N LEU A 238 -3.87 1.01 11.16
CA LEU A 238 -3.61 1.24 12.58
C LEU A 238 -4.82 1.85 13.28
N ASN A 239 -5.55 2.77 12.65
CA ASN A 239 -6.79 3.32 13.21
C ASN A 239 -7.88 2.26 13.42
N HIS A 240 -7.88 1.17 12.64
CA HIS A 240 -8.85 0.08 12.77
C HIS A 240 -8.39 -1.01 13.75
N LEU A 241 -7.08 -1.31 13.79
CA LEU A 241 -6.52 -2.40 14.60
C LEU A 241 -6.07 -1.96 15.99
N VAL A 242 -5.62 -0.71 16.15
CA VAL A 242 -5.15 -0.16 17.40
C VAL A 242 -6.29 0.61 18.06
N GLN A 243 -6.79 0.06 19.17
CA GLN A 243 -7.75 0.77 20.01
C GLN A 243 -7.00 1.82 20.83
N HIS A 244 -7.08 3.09 20.43
CA HIS A 244 -6.60 4.18 21.27
C HIS A 244 -7.63 4.47 22.37
N PRO A 245 -7.22 4.63 23.65
CA PRO A 245 -8.09 5.27 24.63
C PRO A 245 -8.43 6.68 24.13
N PRO A 246 -9.65 7.18 24.39
CA PRO A 246 -10.02 8.52 23.95
C PRO A 246 -9.03 9.55 24.51
N VAL A 247 -8.58 10.48 23.66
CA VAL A 247 -7.56 11.49 24.00
C VAL A 247 -7.95 12.31 25.23
N SER A 248 -9.25 12.47 25.50
CA SER A 248 -9.77 13.10 26.71
C SER A 248 -9.34 12.40 28.01
N LEU A 249 -9.27 11.06 28.03
CA LEU A 249 -8.77 10.31 29.18
C LEU A 249 -7.25 10.49 29.37
N PHE A 250 -6.52 10.60 28.26
CA PHE A 250 -5.07 10.83 28.30
C PHE A 250 -4.72 12.24 28.77
N LEU A 251 -5.40 13.26 28.24
CA LEU A 251 -5.25 14.65 28.68
C LEU A 251 -5.68 14.81 30.13
N PHE A 252 -6.81 14.22 30.54
CA PHE A 252 -7.23 14.22 31.93
C PHE A 252 -6.16 13.60 32.86
N TYR A 253 -5.54 12.50 32.45
CA TYR A 253 -4.47 11.86 33.22
C TYR A 253 -3.21 12.73 33.34
N ILE A 254 -2.81 13.41 32.26
CA ILE A 254 -1.68 14.36 32.28
C ILE A 254 -2.02 15.57 33.15
N THR A 255 -3.19 16.18 32.97
CA THR A 255 -3.63 17.32 33.77
C THR A 255 -3.74 16.95 35.25
N TRP A 256 -4.20 15.74 35.57
CA TRP A 256 -4.25 15.22 36.93
C TRP A 256 -2.86 15.00 37.54
N ILE A 257 -1.92 14.41 36.79
CA ILE A 257 -0.53 14.26 37.25
C ILE A 257 0.15 15.61 37.47
N LEU A 258 -0.05 16.57 36.55
CA LEU A 258 0.49 17.92 36.69
C LEU A 258 -0.15 18.65 37.87
N TYR A 259 -1.45 18.48 38.10
CA TYR A 259 -2.13 19.02 39.27
C TYR A 259 -1.55 18.47 40.58
N LEU A 260 -1.36 17.14 40.68
CA LEU A 260 -0.75 16.53 41.86
C LEU A 260 0.69 17.05 42.10
N ARG A 261 1.48 17.26 41.05
CA ARG A 261 2.84 17.83 41.16
C ARG A 261 2.91 19.32 41.50
N VAL A 262 1.80 20.05 41.38
CA VAL A 262 1.72 21.48 41.72
C VAL A 262 1.18 21.71 43.13
N VAL A 263 0.45 20.73 43.67
CA VAL A 263 -0.18 20.79 44.99
C VAL A 263 0.71 20.18 46.09
N ASP A 264 1.75 19.43 45.71
CA ASP A 264 2.86 18.99 46.58
C ASP A 264 3.98 20.05 46.63
#